data_AF-A0A918LLF3-F1
#
_entry.id   AF-A0A918LLF3-F1
#
_cell.length_a   1.000
_cell.length_b   1.000
_cell.length_c   1.000
_cell.angle_alpha   90.00
_cell.angle_beta   90.00
_cell.angle_gamma   90.00
#
_symmetry.space_group_name_H-M   'P 1'
#
loop_
_entity.id
_entity.type
_entity.pdbx_description
1 polymer ?
#
loop_
_entity_poly.entity_id
_entity_poly.type
_entity_poly.pdbx_seq_one_letter_code
_entity_poly.pdbx_strand_id
1 'polypeptide(L)'
;MYEPNVVGDWQEYDEHPGLRVRVHRVEPGEPPRGRDDAAEGLTCFRLRVTVENRGERRVCVHLEDGQIDVRIGPDGEGAFIDWRNSQFVEGFDVYPLRRVTAVVHAAGPQADLGRVDVQVQLRVDDEWTARRLWTGGLGLTEGAGGTCPSAGREELAHQVSTFLRDQAEEGTA
;
A
#
# COMPACT_ATOMS: atom_id res chain seq x y z
N MET A 1 12.57 13.95 18.42
CA MET A 1 12.47 12.70 17.63
C MET A 1 11.33 12.96 16.66
N TYR A 2 11.65 13.13 15.37
CA TYR A 2 10.72 13.63 14.36
C TYR A 2 10.18 12.41 13.61
N GLU A 3 8.88 12.13 13.66
CA GLU A 3 8.30 10.97 12.96
C GLU A 3 7.27 11.40 11.92
N PRO A 4 7.68 11.62 10.65
CA PRO A 4 6.77 12.08 9.62
C PRO A 4 6.20 10.96 8.71
N ASN A 5 4.86 11.03 8.58
CA ASN A 5 3.99 10.84 7.41
C ASN A 5 3.85 9.49 6.68
N VAL A 6 2.58 9.09 6.55
CA VAL A 6 2.10 7.74 6.23
C VAL A 6 2.42 7.34 4.79
N VAL A 7 3.45 6.49 4.67
CA VAL A 7 3.15 5.07 4.54
C VAL A 7 3.43 4.36 5.87
N GLY A 8 2.46 3.51 6.25
CA GLY A 8 2.08 3.28 7.64
C GLY A 8 2.97 2.36 8.47
N ASP A 9 2.40 1.92 9.60
CA ASP A 9 3.10 1.06 10.55
C ASP A 9 3.41 -0.32 9.99
N TRP A 10 4.28 -1.01 10.71
CA TRP A 10 4.56 -2.42 10.49
C TRP A 10 3.27 -3.24 10.64
N GLN A 11 2.96 -4.05 9.63
CA GLN A 11 1.92 -5.07 9.71
C GLN A 11 2.57 -6.45 9.77
N GLU A 12 2.19 -7.25 10.76
CA GLU A 12 2.76 -8.59 10.99
C GLU A 12 1.92 -9.66 10.25
N TYR A 13 2.50 -10.84 10.02
CA TYR A 13 1.79 -11.98 9.44
C TYR A 13 1.52 -13.04 10.51
N ASP A 14 0.26 -13.39 10.70
CA ASP A 14 -0.14 -14.38 11.72
C ASP A 14 0.40 -15.77 11.38
N GLU A 15 0.52 -16.07 10.08
CA GLU A 15 1.06 -17.33 9.56
C GLU A 15 2.58 -17.44 9.77
N HIS A 16 3.27 -16.30 9.94
CA HIS A 16 4.72 -16.23 10.13
C HIS A 16 5.07 -15.32 11.32
N PRO A 17 4.98 -15.83 12.57
CA PRO A 17 5.21 -15.03 13.77
C PRO A 17 6.55 -14.28 13.77
N GLY A 18 6.48 -12.97 13.97
CA GLY A 18 7.63 -12.06 13.96
C GLY A 18 8.05 -11.57 12.57
N LEU A 19 7.48 -12.11 11.48
CA LEU A 19 7.63 -11.53 10.16
C LEU A 19 6.68 -10.36 10.00
N ARG A 20 7.22 -9.21 9.57
CA ARG A 20 6.43 -8.00 9.39
C ARG A 20 6.90 -7.19 8.21
N VAL A 21 5.97 -6.47 7.61
CA VAL A 21 6.18 -5.66 6.42
C VAL A 21 5.74 -4.24 6.68
N ARG A 22 6.42 -3.30 6.04
CA ARG A 22 6.07 -1.89 6.06
C ARG A 22 6.27 -1.31 4.67
N VAL A 23 5.32 -0.51 4.24
CA VAL A 23 5.52 0.37 3.10
C VAL A 23 5.99 1.75 3.62
N HIS A 24 6.92 2.34 2.86
CA HIS A 24 7.67 3.62 2.88
C HIS A 24 7.12 4.94 3.38
N ARG A 25 7.50 5.96 2.61
CA ARG A 25 6.67 7.09 2.26
C ARG A 25 6.44 6.96 0.75
N VAL A 26 5.36 7.52 0.21
CA VAL A 26 5.23 7.81 -1.22
C VAL A 26 5.96 9.12 -1.48
N GLU A 27 7.02 9.09 -2.28
CA GLU A 27 7.90 10.24 -2.50
C GLU A 27 8.01 10.54 -4.00
N PRO A 28 8.12 11.83 -4.40
CA PRO A 28 8.57 12.15 -5.75
C PRO A 28 9.94 11.51 -6.00
N GLY A 29 10.11 10.90 -7.17
CA GLY A 29 11.34 10.17 -7.45
C GLY A 29 11.39 9.69 -8.89
N GLU A 30 12.32 10.25 -9.66
CA GLU A 30 12.57 9.79 -11.01
C GLU A 30 13.32 8.44 -11.00
N PRO A 31 12.99 7.52 -11.92
CA PRO A 31 13.69 6.26 -12.07
C PRO A 31 15.18 6.44 -12.45
N PRO A 32 16.09 5.59 -11.93
CA PRO A 32 17.53 5.76 -12.09
C PRO A 32 18.03 5.63 -13.54
N ARG A 33 17.34 4.88 -14.41
CA ARG A 33 17.72 4.69 -15.82
C ARG A 33 16.94 5.60 -16.77
N GLY A 34 16.29 6.62 -16.24
CA GLY A 34 15.36 7.45 -17.00
C GLY A 34 13.97 6.84 -17.07
N ARG A 35 13.02 7.69 -17.44
CA ARG A 35 11.59 7.41 -17.48
C ARG A 35 11.25 6.47 -18.64
N ASP A 36 10.36 5.51 -18.40
CA ASP A 36 9.78 4.68 -19.46
C ASP A 36 8.86 5.53 -20.35
N ASP A 37 8.85 5.30 -21.66
CA ASP A 37 8.01 6.04 -22.61
C ASP A 37 6.52 5.91 -22.25
N ALA A 38 6.09 4.79 -21.68
CA ALA A 38 4.72 4.60 -21.20
C ALA A 38 4.35 5.49 -20.00
N ALA A 39 5.34 6.09 -19.33
CA ALA A 39 5.15 7.07 -18.27
C ALA A 39 5.27 8.53 -18.77
N GLU A 40 5.32 8.77 -20.09
CA GLU A 40 5.30 10.11 -20.65
C GLU A 40 4.06 10.89 -20.16
N GLY A 41 4.27 12.13 -19.70
CA GLY A 41 3.21 12.98 -19.16
C GLY A 41 2.72 12.62 -17.75
N LEU A 42 3.17 11.50 -17.16
CA LEU A 42 2.85 11.11 -15.78
C LEU A 42 3.84 11.72 -14.78
N THR A 43 3.42 11.83 -13.52
CA THR A 43 4.34 12.18 -12.42
C THR A 43 4.94 10.89 -11.86
N CYS A 44 6.27 10.81 -11.87
CA CYS A 44 7.00 9.70 -11.27
C CYS A 44 7.13 9.85 -9.75
N PHE A 45 6.90 8.76 -9.06
CA PHE A 45 7.08 8.62 -7.63
C PHE A 45 7.74 7.28 -7.30
N ARG A 46 8.21 7.16 -6.06
CA ARG A 46 8.76 5.93 -5.53
C ARG A 46 8.14 5.61 -4.18
N LEU A 47 8.13 4.32 -3.88
CA LEU A 47 7.86 3.79 -2.55
C LEU A 47 8.90 2.72 -2.23
N ARG A 48 9.10 2.46 -0.94
CA ARG A 48 9.92 1.31 -0.51
C ARG A 48 9.07 0.36 0.29
N VAL A 49 9.28 -0.93 0.15
CA VAL A 49 8.62 -1.95 0.96
C VAL A 49 9.70 -2.69 1.71
N THR A 50 9.71 -2.59 3.03
CA THR A 50 10.68 -3.30 3.88
C THR A 50 10.00 -4.47 4.56
N VAL A 51 10.64 -5.62 4.50
CA VAL A 51 10.32 -6.80 5.29
C VAL A 51 11.36 -6.93 6.40
N GLU A 52 10.90 -7.20 7.61
CA GLU A 52 11.73 -7.44 8.80
C GLU A 52 11.35 -8.77 9.42
N ASN A 53 12.37 -9.55 9.78
CA ASN A 53 12.20 -10.79 10.52
C ASN A 53 12.59 -10.58 11.99
N ARG A 54 11.60 -10.55 12.88
CA ARG A 54 11.78 -10.59 14.34
C ARG A 54 11.54 -11.97 14.94
N GLY A 55 11.25 -12.96 14.10
CA GLY A 55 11.14 -14.35 14.51
C GLY A 55 12.50 -14.98 14.80
N GLU A 56 12.47 -16.23 15.24
CA GLU A 56 13.65 -16.97 15.69
C GLU A 56 14.39 -17.70 14.56
N ARG A 57 13.73 -17.89 13.41
CA ARG A 57 14.23 -18.68 12.27
C ARG A 57 14.41 -17.79 11.05
N ARG A 58 15.32 -18.17 10.14
CA ARG A 58 15.38 -17.54 8.81
C ARG A 58 14.08 -17.84 8.04
N VAL A 59 13.72 -16.94 7.15
CA VAL A 59 12.65 -17.15 6.17
C VAL A 59 13.14 -16.69 4.80
N CYS A 60 12.80 -17.43 3.74
CA CYS A 60 13.03 -17.00 2.37
C CYS A 60 11.87 -16.11 1.93
N VAL A 61 12.15 -14.89 1.48
CA VAL A 61 11.13 -13.92 1.06
C VAL A 61 11.26 -13.61 -0.41
N HIS A 62 10.12 -13.62 -1.10
CA HIS A 62 9.92 -13.03 -2.41
C HIS A 62 9.00 -11.82 -2.28
N LEU A 63 9.40 -10.73 -2.93
CA LEU A 63 8.65 -9.51 -3.13
C LEU A 63 8.94 -8.98 -4.54
N GLU A 64 8.20 -9.52 -5.50
CA GLU A 64 8.40 -9.39 -6.95
C GLU A 64 7.24 -8.66 -7.64
N ASP A 65 7.27 -8.62 -8.98
CA ASP A 65 6.16 -8.10 -9.78
C ASP A 65 4.85 -8.89 -9.52
N GLY A 66 3.72 -8.21 -9.60
CA GLY A 66 2.39 -8.75 -9.29
C GLY A 66 2.11 -8.98 -7.79
N GLN A 67 3.12 -8.88 -6.92
CA GLN A 67 2.98 -8.99 -5.47
C GLN A 67 2.73 -7.62 -4.80
N ILE A 68 2.97 -6.54 -5.55
CA ILE A 68 2.70 -5.16 -5.16
C ILE A 68 1.70 -4.59 -6.15
N ASP A 69 0.54 -4.19 -5.66
CA ASP A 69 -0.48 -3.49 -6.45
C ASP A 69 -0.58 -2.05 -5.93
N VAL A 70 -0.53 -1.08 -6.85
CA VAL A 70 -0.57 0.35 -6.51
C VAL A 70 -1.76 0.97 -7.21
N ARG A 71 -2.71 1.46 -6.42
CA ARG A 71 -3.90 2.17 -6.88
C ARG A 71 -3.82 3.65 -6.55
N ILE A 72 -4.34 4.49 -7.43
CA ILE A 72 -4.28 5.95 -7.32
C ILE A 72 -5.67 6.55 -7.52
N GLY A 73 -5.85 7.76 -7.00
CA GLY A 73 -7.09 8.51 -7.14
C GLY A 73 -8.25 7.93 -6.32
N PRO A 74 -9.43 8.57 -6.39
CA PRO A 74 -10.59 8.16 -5.61
C PRO A 74 -11.21 6.84 -6.07
N ASP A 75 -11.09 6.54 -7.37
CA ASP A 75 -11.71 5.38 -8.02
C ASP A 75 -10.82 4.13 -8.00
N GLY A 76 -9.56 4.27 -7.52
CA GLY A 76 -8.64 3.15 -7.40
C GLY A 76 -8.05 2.68 -8.73
N GLU A 77 -7.71 3.62 -9.60
CA GLU A 77 -7.07 3.34 -10.89
C GLU A 77 -5.66 2.77 -10.70
N GLY A 78 -5.21 1.91 -11.62
CA GLY A 78 -3.86 1.35 -11.54
C GLY A 78 -2.79 2.40 -11.81
N ALA A 79 -1.78 2.49 -10.93
CA ALA A 79 -0.56 3.23 -11.27
C ALA A 79 0.27 2.45 -12.29
N PHE A 80 0.99 3.16 -13.14
CA PHE A 80 2.03 2.55 -13.97
C PHE A 80 3.21 2.16 -13.07
N ILE A 81 3.61 0.88 -13.05
CA ILE A 81 4.80 0.42 -12.32
C ILE A 81 5.95 0.22 -13.30
N ASP A 82 7.06 0.92 -13.07
CA ASP A 82 8.30 0.75 -13.82
C ASP A 82 9.12 -0.40 -13.22
N TRP A 83 8.78 -1.61 -13.64
CA TRP A 83 9.44 -2.85 -13.24
C TRP A 83 10.93 -2.90 -13.62
N ARG A 84 11.37 -2.19 -14.68
CA ARG A 84 12.78 -2.17 -15.11
C ARG A 84 13.68 -1.34 -14.22
N ASN A 85 13.11 -0.31 -13.61
CA ASN A 85 13.79 0.60 -12.69
C ASN A 85 13.56 0.26 -11.22
N SER A 86 12.56 -0.59 -10.92
CA SER A 86 12.29 -1.10 -9.58
C SER A 86 13.33 -2.14 -9.13
N GLN A 87 13.53 -2.23 -7.83
CA GLN A 87 14.39 -3.20 -7.17
C GLN A 87 13.52 -4.12 -6.33
N PHE A 88 13.31 -5.33 -6.81
CA PHE A 88 12.52 -6.36 -6.14
C PHE A 88 13.39 -7.25 -5.23
N VAL A 89 12.73 -8.06 -4.41
CA VAL A 89 13.40 -9.06 -3.56
C VAL A 89 13.08 -10.44 -4.13
N GLU A 90 14.08 -11.10 -4.70
CA GLU A 90 13.91 -12.40 -5.37
C GLU A 90 14.58 -13.48 -4.52
N GLY A 91 13.78 -14.27 -3.78
CA GLY A 91 14.27 -15.43 -3.02
C GLY A 91 15.36 -15.12 -1.99
N PHE A 92 15.17 -14.05 -1.20
CA PHE A 92 16.18 -13.59 -0.24
C PHE A 92 15.95 -14.17 1.16
N ASP A 93 16.98 -14.79 1.73
CA ASP A 93 16.97 -15.27 3.12
C ASP A 93 17.06 -14.10 4.11
N VAL A 94 15.95 -13.81 4.80
CA VAL A 94 15.91 -12.84 5.89
C VAL A 94 16.15 -13.55 7.21
N TYR A 95 17.37 -13.42 7.76
CA TYR A 95 17.74 -13.95 9.06
C TYR A 95 17.08 -13.16 10.22
N PRO A 96 17.00 -13.73 11.44
CA PRO A 96 16.52 -13.03 12.62
C PRO A 96 17.19 -11.66 12.82
N LEU A 97 16.37 -10.67 13.17
CA LEU A 97 16.73 -9.26 13.35
C LEU A 97 17.31 -8.58 12.09
N ARG A 98 17.08 -9.14 10.91
CA ARG A 98 17.47 -8.56 9.62
C ARG A 98 16.27 -8.03 8.85
N ARG A 99 16.59 -7.19 7.88
CA ARG A 99 15.63 -6.52 7.00
C ARG A 99 16.09 -6.61 5.56
N VAL A 100 15.12 -6.65 4.66
CA VAL A 100 15.33 -6.51 3.22
C VAL A 100 14.31 -5.50 2.69
N THR A 101 14.67 -4.74 1.65
CA THR A 101 13.82 -3.65 1.14
C THR A 101 13.72 -3.71 -0.38
N ALA A 102 12.49 -3.77 -0.88
CA ALA A 102 12.19 -3.48 -2.28
C ALA A 102 12.00 -1.98 -2.48
N VAL A 103 12.36 -1.47 -3.66
CA VAL A 103 12.11 -0.09 -4.09
C VAL A 103 11.29 -0.14 -5.36
N VAL A 104 10.09 0.43 -5.33
CA VAL A 104 9.20 0.45 -6.49
C VAL A 104 9.15 1.86 -7.05
N HIS A 105 9.42 1.98 -8.34
CA HIS A 105 9.19 3.18 -9.12
C HIS A 105 7.86 3.06 -9.84
N ALA A 106 7.01 4.08 -9.69
CA ALA A 106 5.69 4.11 -10.29
C ALA A 106 5.36 5.51 -10.81
N ALA A 107 4.33 5.62 -11.62
CA ALA A 107 3.87 6.88 -12.19
C ALA A 107 2.35 6.92 -12.31
N GLY A 108 1.79 8.12 -12.20
CA GLY A 108 0.35 8.36 -12.38
C GLY A 108 0.06 9.83 -12.66
N PRO A 109 -1.18 10.17 -13.06
CA PRO A 109 -1.59 11.56 -13.26
C PRO A 109 -1.44 12.35 -11.97
N GLN A 110 -0.81 13.53 -12.02
CA GLN A 110 -0.53 14.37 -10.85
C GLN A 110 -1.77 14.62 -9.97
N ALA A 111 -2.95 14.76 -10.57
CA ALA A 111 -4.21 15.01 -9.87
C ALA A 111 -4.63 13.84 -8.96
N ASP A 112 -4.24 12.61 -9.30
CA ASP A 112 -4.67 11.39 -8.61
C ASP A 112 -3.71 10.96 -7.50
N LEU A 113 -2.47 11.50 -7.51
CA LEU A 113 -1.43 11.11 -6.55
C LEU A 113 -1.66 11.65 -5.14
N GLY A 114 -2.71 12.44 -4.90
CA GLY A 114 -3.15 12.81 -3.56
C GLY A 114 -3.68 11.62 -2.73
N ARG A 115 -4.06 10.52 -3.40
CA ARG A 115 -4.47 9.26 -2.77
C ARG A 115 -3.76 8.10 -3.47
N VAL A 116 -3.03 7.32 -2.70
CA VAL A 116 -2.28 6.15 -3.18
C VAL A 116 -2.53 5.00 -2.22
N ASP A 117 -3.15 3.94 -2.71
CA ASP A 117 -3.40 2.69 -2.00
C ASP A 117 -2.38 1.65 -2.48
N VAL A 118 -1.63 1.05 -1.55
CA VAL A 118 -0.55 0.09 -1.83
C VAL A 118 -0.90 -1.22 -1.15
N GLN A 119 -1.17 -2.24 -1.96
CA GLN A 119 -1.39 -3.59 -1.48
C GLN A 119 -0.14 -4.43 -1.68
N VAL A 120 0.25 -5.18 -0.66
CA VAL A 120 1.41 -6.09 -0.69
C VAL A 120 0.97 -7.50 -0.32
N GLN A 121 1.43 -8.48 -1.09
CA GLN A 121 1.29 -9.89 -0.82
C GLN A 121 2.65 -10.58 -0.90
N LEU A 122 3.28 -10.88 0.24
CA LEU A 122 4.55 -11.58 0.24
C LEU A 122 4.37 -13.04 -0.17
N ARG A 123 5.42 -13.62 -0.73
CA ARG A 123 5.58 -15.07 -0.76
C ARG A 123 6.76 -15.45 0.14
N VAL A 124 6.50 -16.31 1.12
CA VAL A 124 7.43 -16.67 2.18
C VAL A 124 7.58 -18.18 2.20
N ASP A 125 8.82 -18.68 2.06
CA ASP A 125 9.11 -20.11 1.99
C ASP A 125 8.17 -20.85 1.01
N ASP A 126 8.00 -20.28 -0.20
CA ASP A 126 7.11 -20.73 -1.27
C ASP A 126 5.59 -20.61 -1.03
N GLU A 127 5.13 -20.15 0.14
CA GLU A 127 3.72 -19.98 0.49
C GLU A 127 3.27 -18.51 0.41
N TRP A 128 2.02 -18.29 0.00
CA TRP A 128 1.45 -16.94 -0.11
C TRP A 128 0.91 -16.45 1.24
N THR A 129 1.29 -15.24 1.63
CA THR A 129 0.72 -14.59 2.81
C THR A 129 -0.66 -14.00 2.50
N ALA A 130 -1.40 -13.63 3.56
CA ALA A 130 -2.51 -12.69 3.44
C ALA A 130 -2.05 -11.36 2.79
N ARG A 131 -2.99 -10.60 2.25
CA ARG A 131 -2.69 -9.27 1.68
C ARG A 131 -2.70 -8.21 2.78
N ARG A 132 -1.76 -7.28 2.72
CA ARG A 132 -1.69 -6.11 3.60
C ARG A 132 -1.85 -4.84 2.76
N LEU A 133 -2.54 -3.84 3.30
CA LEU A 133 -2.89 -2.61 2.59
C LEU A 133 -2.38 -1.39 3.38
N TRP A 134 -1.85 -0.41 2.66
CA TRP A 134 -1.51 0.90 3.19
C TRP A 134 -2.07 1.98 2.28
N THR A 135 -2.47 3.10 2.86
CA THR A 135 -2.95 4.28 2.14
C THR A 135 -2.03 5.46 2.44
N GLY A 136 -1.71 6.25 1.43
CA GLY A 136 -0.88 7.44 1.50
C GLY A 136 -1.14 8.38 0.33
N GLY A 137 -0.17 9.22 -0.01
CA GLY A 137 -0.28 10.19 -1.11
C GLY A 137 0.91 11.14 -1.20
N LEU A 138 1.14 11.72 -2.37
CA LEU A 138 2.13 12.78 -2.59
C LEU A 138 1.64 14.10 -1.98
N GLY A 139 2.57 14.83 -1.34
CA GLY A 139 2.27 16.15 -0.77
C GLY A 139 1.50 16.14 0.54
N LEU A 140 1.15 14.97 1.08
CA LEU A 140 0.54 14.86 2.42
C LEU A 140 1.56 15.27 3.49
N THR A 141 1.19 16.29 4.26
CA THR A 141 1.93 16.83 5.42
C THR A 141 1.34 16.26 6.72
N GLU A 142 2.16 16.21 7.78
CA GLU A 142 1.94 15.44 9.03
C GLU A 142 0.73 15.96 9.80
N GLY A 143 -0.33 15.16 9.89
CA GLY A 143 -1.48 15.50 10.74
C GLY A 143 -2.84 14.91 10.36
N ALA A 144 -2.98 14.24 9.22
CA ALA A 144 -4.28 13.70 8.77
C ALA A 144 -4.38 12.16 8.79
N GLY A 145 -3.53 11.48 9.56
CA GLY A 145 -3.52 10.03 9.72
C GLY A 145 -4.18 9.56 11.02
N GLY A 146 -5.27 10.21 11.45
CA GLY A 146 -6.20 9.55 12.37
C GLY A 146 -6.93 8.47 11.60
N THR A 147 -7.14 7.30 12.21
CA THR A 147 -8.12 6.27 11.85
C THR A 147 -9.02 6.67 10.69
N CYS A 148 -9.08 5.86 9.61
CA CYS A 148 -10.12 5.99 8.56
C CYS A 148 -11.34 6.68 9.17
N PRO A 149 -11.64 7.96 8.82
CA PRO A 149 -12.89 8.50 9.27
C PRO A 149 -13.89 7.52 8.71
N SER A 150 -14.76 7.07 9.57
CA SER A 150 -15.87 6.21 9.21
C SER A 150 -16.86 7.02 8.36
N ALA A 151 -16.38 7.70 7.32
CA ALA A 151 -17.16 8.41 6.31
C ALA A 151 -18.13 7.42 5.66
N GLY A 152 -17.69 6.16 5.47
CA GLY A 152 -18.57 5.07 5.06
C GLY A 152 -19.45 4.50 6.18
N ARG A 153 -19.34 4.90 7.46
CA ARG A 153 -20.22 4.41 8.54
C ARG A 153 -21.31 5.41 8.87
N GLU A 154 -21.04 6.70 8.78
CA GLU A 154 -22.06 7.75 8.88
C GLU A 154 -22.90 7.82 7.61
N GLU A 155 -22.30 7.69 6.43
CA GLU A 155 -23.02 7.62 5.15
C GLU A 155 -23.87 6.33 5.05
N LEU A 156 -23.33 5.19 5.51
CA LEU A 156 -24.08 3.93 5.56
C LEU A 156 -25.15 3.95 6.67
N ALA A 157 -24.91 4.59 7.81
CA ALA A 157 -25.94 4.79 8.83
C ALA A 157 -27.06 5.70 8.32
N HIS A 158 -26.73 6.73 7.53
CA HIS A 158 -27.72 7.60 6.89
C HIS A 158 -28.52 6.83 5.82
N GLN A 159 -27.85 6.08 4.94
CA GLN A 159 -28.50 5.25 3.92
C GLN A 159 -29.39 4.16 4.53
N VAL A 160 -28.93 3.48 5.60
CA VAL A 160 -29.73 2.49 6.33
C VAL A 160 -30.92 3.16 7.04
N SER A 161 -30.73 4.35 7.61
CA SER A 161 -31.82 5.09 8.27
C SER A 161 -32.88 5.56 7.27
N THR A 162 -32.47 6.01 6.09
CA THR A 162 -33.38 6.40 5.01
C THR A 162 -34.12 5.19 4.45
N PHE A 163 -33.41 4.09 4.17
CA PHE A 163 -34.02 2.84 3.71
C PHE A 163 -35.05 2.26 4.71
N LEU A 164 -34.73 2.25 6.01
CA LEU A 164 -35.67 1.78 7.04
C LEU A 164 -36.89 2.70 7.19
N ARG A 165 -36.74 4.00 6.94
CA ARG A 165 -37.86 4.95 6.93
C ARG A 165 -38.76 4.71 5.73
N ASP A 166 -38.20 4.56 4.55
CA ASP A 166 -38.96 4.30 3.32
C ASP A 166 -39.74 2.97 3.42
N GLN A 167 -39.14 1.92 4.01
CA GLN A 167 -39.83 0.65 4.29
C GLN A 167 -40.94 0.75 5.35
N ALA A 168 -40.82 1.66 6.31
CA ALA A 168 -41.86 1.91 7.31
C ALA A 168 -43.05 2.70 6.74
N GLU A 169 -42.80 3.56 5.75
CA GLU A 169 -43.82 4.35 5.07
C GLU A 169 -44.58 3.51 4.00
N GLU A 170 -43.91 2.58 3.31
CA GLU A 170 -44.55 1.65 2.36
C GLU A 170 -45.40 0.55 3.01
N GLY A 171 -45.24 0.30 4.32
CA GLY A 171 -45.95 -0.76 5.06
C GLY A 171 -47.35 -0.40 5.59
N THR A 172 -47.94 0.73 5.18
CA THR A 172 -49.28 1.18 5.66
C THR A 172 -50.34 1.34 4.57
N ALA A 173 -50.22 0.61 3.46
CA ALA A 173 -51.28 0.46 2.45
C ALA A 173 -52.01 -0.88 2.58
#